data_AF-A0A8S2RDP0-F1
#
_entry.id   AF-A0A8S2RDP0-F1
#
_cell.length_a   1.000
_cell.length_b   1.000
_cell.length_c   1.000
_cell.angle_alpha   90.00
_cell.angle_beta   90.00
_cell.angle_gamma   90.00
#
_symmetry.space_group_name_H-M   'P 1'
#
loop_
_entity.id
_entity.type
_entity.pdbx_description
1 polymer ?
#
loop_
_entity_poly.entity_id
_entity_poly.type
_entity_poly.pdbx_seq_one_letter_code
_entity_poly.pdbx_strand_id
1 'polypeptide(L)'
;MLSIFIVIIATQSPCPWWSDTTHGAIIIVISWFLVTLIIAFLRITIGHRIKLEWKGDQGMFYFGASIQLGLLLGAIPMYFLVNVFNVFIDREPCVIYCLT
;
A
#
# COMPACT_ATOMS: atom_id res chain seq x y z
N MET A 1 0.14 -11.95 0.02
CA MET A 1 -0.95 -12.37 0.93
C MET A 1 -1.37 -11.23 1.84
N LEU A 2 -0.48 -10.64 2.65
CA LEU A 2 -0.81 -9.48 3.51
C LEU A 2 -1.35 -8.25 2.75
N SER A 3 -0.79 -7.92 1.59
CA SER A 3 -1.28 -6.79 0.78
C SER A 3 -2.70 -6.99 0.26
N ILE A 4 -3.10 -8.23 -0.03
CA ILE A 4 -4.46 -8.56 -0.50
C ILE A 4 -5.46 -8.33 0.64
N PHE A 5 -5.10 -8.72 1.86
CA PHE A 5 -5.92 -8.47 3.05
C PHE A 5 -6.20 -6.98 3.26
N ILE A 6 -5.18 -6.13 3.11
CA ILE A 6 -5.33 -4.66 3.21
C ILE A 6 -6.30 -4.16 2.13
N VAL A 7 -6.15 -4.60 0.88
CA VAL A 7 -7.02 -4.17 -0.24
C VAL A 7 -8.46 -4.62 -0.03
N ILE A 8 -8.69 -5.85 0.45
CA ILE A 8 -10.04 -6.36 0.73
C ILE A 8 -10.73 -5.51 1.80
N ILE A 9 -10.04 -5.21 2.91
CA ILE A 9 -10.58 -4.32 3.96
C ILE A 9 -10.87 -2.94 3.39
N ALA A 10 -9.98 -2.44 2.55
CA ALA A 10 -10.12 -1.13 1.93
C ALA A 10 -11.37 -1.08 1.02
N THR A 11 -11.65 -2.14 0.25
CA THR A 11 -12.88 -2.23 -0.58
C THR A 11 -14.18 -2.34 0.23
N GLN A 12 -14.10 -2.62 1.53
CA GLN A 12 -15.26 -2.72 2.42
C GLN A 12 -15.63 -1.39 3.11
N SER A 13 -15.04 -0.26 2.71
CA SER A 13 -15.53 1.07 3.11
C SER A 13 -16.98 1.29 2.64
N PRO A 14 -18.00 1.67 3.45
CA PRO A 14 -18.16 1.97 4.87
C PRO A 14 -17.35 1.26 5.92
N CYS A 15 -17.85 0.07 6.22
CA CYS A 15 -17.77 -0.69 7.45
C CYS A 15 -16.89 -1.91 7.22
N PRO A 16 -15.58 -1.82 7.48
CA PRO A 16 -14.73 -2.99 7.38
C PRO A 16 -15.19 -4.06 8.39
N TRP A 17 -14.88 -5.31 8.08
CA TRP A 17 -14.85 -6.40 9.06
C TRP A 17 -14.10 -5.89 10.31
N TRP A 18 -14.70 -5.97 11.50
CA TRP A 18 -14.18 -5.43 12.77
C TRP A 18 -14.02 -3.90 12.85
N SER A 19 -14.87 -3.16 12.14
CA SER A 19 -15.07 -1.73 12.38
C SER A 19 -15.27 -1.46 13.87
N ASP A 20 -14.54 -0.48 14.41
CA ASP A 20 -14.67 0.05 15.78
C ASP A 20 -14.21 -0.88 16.93
N THR A 21 -13.40 -1.89 16.62
CA THR A 21 -12.75 -2.72 17.64
C THR A 21 -11.24 -2.47 17.72
N THR A 22 -10.70 -2.39 18.94
CA THR A 22 -9.25 -2.20 19.17
C THR A 22 -8.41 -3.29 18.50
N HIS A 23 -8.92 -4.52 18.44
CA HIS A 23 -8.25 -5.65 17.81
C HIS A 23 -8.08 -5.46 16.30
N GLY A 24 -9.10 -4.97 15.60
CA GLY A 24 -9.02 -4.69 14.16
C GLY A 24 -7.95 -3.65 13.83
N ALA A 25 -7.91 -2.56 14.60
CA ALA A 25 -6.90 -1.51 14.45
C ALA A 25 -5.47 -2.04 14.61
N ILE A 26 -5.21 -2.86 15.63
CA ILE A 26 -3.89 -3.45 15.90
C ILE A 26 -3.45 -4.34 14.71
N ILE A 27 -4.33 -5.18 14.19
CA ILE A 27 -4.01 -6.10 13.09
C ILE A 27 -3.67 -5.33 11.81
N ILE A 28 -4.42 -4.27 11.48
CA ILE A 28 -4.19 -3.44 10.30
C ILE A 28 -2.82 -2.75 10.39
N VAL A 29 -2.51 -2.15 11.54
CA VAL A 29 -1.23 -1.46 11.75
C VAL A 29 -0.06 -2.44 11.65
N ILE A 30 -0.14 -3.61 12.29
CA ILE A 30 0.90 -4.64 12.21
C ILE A 30 1.06 -5.14 10.77
N SER A 31 -0.03 -5.42 10.06
CA SER A 31 0.02 -5.88 8.67
C SER A 31 0.66 -4.84 7.76
N TRP A 32 0.26 -3.57 7.88
CA TRP A 32 0.85 -2.48 7.10
C TRP A 32 2.33 -2.29 7.41
N PHE A 33 2.71 -2.36 8.69
CA PHE A 33 4.10 -2.25 9.10
C PHE A 33 4.96 -3.40 8.53
N LEU A 34 4.50 -4.64 8.64
CA LEU A 34 5.20 -5.81 8.09
C LEU A 34 5.37 -5.71 6.57
N VAL A 35 4.31 -5.32 5.84
CA VAL A 35 4.39 -5.13 4.38
C VAL A 35 5.41 -4.05 4.04
N THR A 36 5.36 -2.91 4.72
CA THR A 36 6.29 -1.79 4.50
C THR A 36 7.74 -2.20 4.80
N LEU A 37 7.96 -2.96 5.87
CA LEU A 37 9.27 -3.46 6.27
C LEU A 37 9.83 -4.44 5.23
N ILE A 38 9.01 -5.39 4.76
CA ILE A 38 9.42 -6.35 3.71
C ILE A 38 9.80 -5.61 2.42
N ILE A 39 8.98 -4.63 1.99
CA ILE A 39 9.28 -3.84 0.78
C ILE A 39 10.56 -3.03 0.96
N ALA A 40 10.75 -2.40 2.12
CA ALA A 40 11.96 -1.62 2.43
C ALA A 40 13.21 -2.51 2.44
N PHE A 41 13.13 -3.69 3.06
CA PHE A 41 14.21 -4.67 3.07
C PHE A 41 14.61 -5.08 1.65
N LEU A 42 13.63 -5.47 0.82
CA LEU A 42 13.88 -5.84 -0.58
C LEU A 42 14.51 -4.70 -1.37
N ARG A 43 14.01 -3.46 -1.23
CA ARG A 43 14.57 -2.28 -1.88
C ARG A 43 16.04 -2.07 -1.50
N ILE A 44 16.38 -2.20 -0.22
CA ILE A 44 17.76 -2.02 0.27
C ILE A 44 18.66 -3.15 -0.25
N THR A 45 18.23 -4.41 -0.16
CA THR A 45 19.01 -5.55 -0.64
C THR A 45 19.27 -5.46 -2.14
N ILE A 46 18.24 -5.18 -2.94
CA ILE A 46 18.37 -5.03 -4.40
C ILE A 46 19.26 -3.84 -4.74
N GLY A 47 19.02 -2.68 -4.11
CA GLY A 47 19.83 -1.49 -4.32
C GLY A 47 21.31 -1.69 -3.97
N HIS A 48 21.59 -2.41 -2.87
CA HIS A 48 22.95 -2.75 -2.48
C HIS A 48 23.63 -3.69 -3.49
N ARG A 49 22.92 -4.70 -4.01
CA ARG A 49 23.46 -5.61 -5.03
C ARG A 49 23.75 -4.89 -6.34
N ILE A 50 22.81 -4.09 -6.84
CA ILE A 50 23.00 -3.30 -8.07
C ILE A 50 24.18 -2.33 -7.94
N LYS A 51 24.32 -1.67 -6.77
CA LYS A 51 25.45 -0.77 -6.50
C LYS A 51 26.80 -1.48 -6.59
N LEU A 52 26.90 -2.71 -6.08
CA LEU A 52 28.14 -3.49 -6.12
C LEU A 52 28.46 -4.00 -7.53
N GLU A 53 27.45 -4.43 -8.28
CA GLU A 53 27.62 -5.06 -9.60
C GLU A 53 27.95 -4.03 -10.70
N TRP A 54 27.31 -2.86 -10.67
CA TRP A 54 27.37 -1.89 -11.78
C TRP A 54 28.50 -0.85 -11.67
N LYS A 55 29.29 -0.84 -10.58
CA LYS A 55 30.52 -0.03 -10.37
C LYS A 55 30.48 1.44 -10.87
N GLY A 56 29.30 2.04 -11.01
CA GLY A 56 29.11 3.33 -11.67
C GLY A 56 27.73 3.96 -11.42
N ASP A 57 27.62 5.24 -11.78
CA ASP A 57 26.46 6.12 -11.52
C ASP A 57 25.15 5.62 -12.17
N GLN A 58 25.26 4.92 -13.30
CA GLN A 58 24.11 4.43 -14.06
C GLN A 58 23.29 3.35 -13.32
N GLY A 59 23.90 2.58 -12.42
CA GLY A 59 23.18 1.52 -11.68
C GLY A 59 22.09 2.06 -10.75
N MET A 60 22.36 3.19 -10.08
CA MET A 60 21.37 3.85 -9.21
C MET A 60 20.27 4.53 -10.03
N PHE A 61 20.58 5.03 -11.23
CA PHE A 61 19.58 5.58 -12.14
C PHE A 61 18.55 4.54 -12.57
N TYR A 62 18.98 3.36 -13.03
CA TYR A 62 18.05 2.28 -13.43
C TYR A 62 17.22 1.74 -12.25
N PHE A 63 17.82 1.64 -11.07
CA PHE A 63 17.09 1.30 -9.86
C PHE A 63 16.00 2.33 -9.56
N GLY A 64 16.35 3.63 -9.57
CA GLY A 64 15.38 4.72 -9.37
C GLY A 64 14.26 4.71 -10.42
N ALA A 65 14.60 4.52 -11.69
CA ALA A 65 13.62 4.41 -12.78
C ALA A 65 12.64 3.26 -12.55
N SER A 66 13.11 2.08 -12.13
CA SER A 66 12.23 0.94 -11.83
C SER A 66 11.26 1.21 -10.67
N ILE A 67 11.73 1.91 -9.62
CA ILE A 67 10.89 2.28 -8.47
C ILE A 67 9.83 3.31 -8.88
N GLN A 68 10.21 4.31 -9.67
CA GLN A 68 9.27 5.32 -10.18
C GLN A 68 8.22 4.70 -11.11
N LEU A 69 8.62 3.78 -12.00
CA LEU A 69 7.68 3.00 -12.81
C LEU A 69 6.72 2.21 -11.93
N GLY A 70 7.20 1.60 -10.83
CA GLY A 70 6.34 0.94 -9.86
C GLY A 70 5.30 1.87 -9.22
N LEU A 71 5.68 3.12 -8.93
CA LEU A 71 4.74 4.13 -8.42
C LEU A 71 3.68 4.48 -9.47
N LEU A 72 4.09 4.69 -10.72
CA LEU A 72 3.16 4.99 -11.82
C LEU A 72 2.16 3.84 -12.04
N LEU A 73 2.68 2.61 -12.08
CA LEU A 73 1.86 1.39 -12.21
C LEU A 73 0.91 1.18 -11.03
N GLY A 74 1.23 1.69 -9.84
CA GLY A 74 0.32 1.67 -8.69
C GLY A 74 -0.68 2.83 -8.68
N ALA A 75 -0.24 4.03 -9.03
CA ALA A 75 -1.05 5.26 -8.95
C ALA A 75 -2.16 5.29 -10.02
N ILE A 76 -1.84 4.88 -11.25
CA ILE A 76 -2.81 4.86 -12.36
C ILE A 76 -4.04 4.00 -12.03
N PRO A 77 -3.92 2.70 -11.69
CA PRO A 77 -5.09 1.89 -11.38
C PRO A 77 -5.82 2.39 -10.13
N MET A 78 -5.09 2.91 -9.14
CA MET A 78 -5.72 3.43 -7.93
C MET A 78 -6.55 4.69 -8.20
N TYR A 79 -6.08 5.56 -9.10
CA TYR A 79 -6.85 6.71 -9.57
C TYR A 79 -8.16 6.28 -10.25
N PHE A 80 -8.11 5.27 -11.12
CA PHE A 80 -9.33 4.73 -11.73
C PHE A 80 -10.29 4.13 -10.69
N LEU A 81 -9.76 3.36 -9.74
CA LEU A 81 -10.57 2.73 -8.70
C LEU A 81 -11.30 3.74 -7.81
N VAL A 82 -10.63 4.83 -7.45
CA VAL A 82 -11.18 5.90 -6.61
C VAL A 82 -12.09 6.82 -7.40
N ASN A 83 -11.61 7.45 -8.48
CA ASN A 83 -12.34 8.53 -9.14
C ASN A 83 -13.36 8.07 -10.18
N VAL A 84 -13.14 6.93 -10.85
CA VAL A 84 -14.04 6.44 -11.90
C VAL A 84 -15.02 5.44 -11.33
N PHE A 85 -14.51 4.42 -10.63
CA PHE A 85 -15.35 3.36 -10.08
C PHE A 85 -15.96 3.70 -8.71
N ASN A 86 -15.49 4.75 -8.02
CA ASN A 86 -16.00 5.18 -6.69
C ASN A 86 -16.09 4.02 -5.69
N VAL A 87 -15.12 3.09 -5.75
CA VAL A 87 -15.09 1.90 -4.86
C VAL A 87 -14.82 2.30 -3.41
N PHE A 88 -14.07 3.40 -3.23
CA PHE A 88 -13.78 3.98 -1.93
C PHE A 88 -14.76 5.08 -1.63
N ILE A 89 -15.54 4.90 -0.56
CA ILE A 89 -16.48 5.91 -0.07
C ILE A 89 -15.82 6.61 1.11
N ASP A 90 -15.63 7.92 0.97
CA ASP A 90 -15.13 8.77 2.05
C ASP A 90 -16.15 8.81 3.20
N ARG A 91 -15.66 8.69 4.43
CA ARG A 91 -16.50 8.85 5.63
C ARG A 91 -16.54 10.33 6.03
N GLU A 92 -17.73 10.92 5.99
CA GLU A 92 -18.01 12.23 6.55
C GLU A 92 -17.93 12.21 8.09
N PRO A 93 -17.40 13.27 8.71
CA PRO A 93 -17.39 13.39 10.16
C PRO A 93 -18.82 13.51 10.70
N CYS A 94 -19.11 12.87 11.84
CA CYS A 94 -20.44 12.84 12.49
C CYS A 94 -21.56 12.10 11.74
N VAL A 95 -21.24 11.15 10.85
CA VAL A 95 -22.22 10.21 10.27
C VAL A 95 -21.95 8.79 10.78
N ILE A 96 -22.98 8.13 11.33
CA ILE A 96 -22.89 6.73 11.79
C ILE A 96 -23.19 5.82 10.59
N TYR A 97 -22.14 5.29 9.97
CA TYR A 97 -22.26 4.40 8.81
C TYR A 97 -22.61 2.95 9.19
N CYS A 98 -22.23 2.52 10.39
CA CYS A 98 -22.41 1.15 10.86
C CYS A 98 -23.29 1.20 12.12
N LEU A 99 -24.61 1.03 11.96
CA LEU A 99 -25.46 0.63 13.08
C LEU A 99 -25.18 -0.86 13.36
N THR A 100 -24.96 -1.18 14.61
CA THR A 100 -24.75 -2.54 15.12
C THR A 100 -25.85 -3.51 14.69
#